data_AF-A0A653ZZR7-F1
#
_entry.id   AF-A0A653ZZR7-F1
#
_cell.length_a   1.000
_cell.length_b   1.000
_cell.length_c   1.000
_cell.angle_alpha   90.00
_cell.angle_beta   90.00
_cell.angle_gamma   90.00
#
_symmetry.space_group_name_H-M   'P 1'
#
loop_
_entity.id
_entity.type
_entity.pdbx_description
1 polymer ?
#
loop_
_entity_poly.entity_id
_entity_poly.type
_entity_poly.pdbx_seq_one_letter_code
_entity_poly.pdbx_strand_id
1 'polypeptide(L)'
;MRHLKTPETLVIAPPMSKELHGIKLFDCARLHAAISTNACARNYEDARYDSCVDCAIGAVLQRQPGPTAASEANTKNVQRDNLARRAALCASGGSASALPCVRCGHTAASKRRLVGRMRFVRKCLCVSCYNREREVLRGANAKGVRPQKWSHLRPASIQLEKDGKHWEVSIGLCSGAMEAQRVAERRWPRTKMVAVRFDEELLSF
;
A
#
# COMPACT_ATOMS: atom_id res chain seq x y z
N MET A 1 -6.95 -41.31 51.82
CA MET A 1 -6.00 -40.42 51.14
C MET A 1 -6.02 -40.75 49.65
N ARG A 2 -6.68 -39.93 48.83
CA ARG A 2 -6.77 -40.14 47.37
C ARG A 2 -5.51 -39.54 46.72
N HIS A 3 -4.65 -40.38 46.16
CA HIS A 3 -3.50 -39.94 45.38
C HIS A 3 -3.98 -39.17 44.14
N LEU A 4 -3.74 -37.85 44.14
CA LEU A 4 -3.85 -37.04 42.94
C LEU A 4 -2.73 -37.48 41.99
N LYS A 5 -3.11 -38.11 40.86
CA LYS A 5 -2.20 -38.38 39.76
C LYS A 5 -1.66 -37.04 39.25
N THR A 6 -0.34 -36.87 39.28
CA THR A 6 0.35 -35.78 38.61
C THR A 6 -0.01 -35.80 37.12
N PRO A 7 -0.33 -34.64 36.51
CA PRO A 7 -0.63 -34.59 35.08
C PRO A 7 0.62 -35.02 34.30
N GLU A 8 0.43 -36.05 33.49
CA GLU A 8 1.39 -36.60 32.55
C GLU A 8 1.83 -35.45 31.62
N THR A 9 3.11 -35.07 31.71
CA THR A 9 3.69 -34.01 30.89
C THR A 9 3.66 -34.46 29.44
N LEU A 10 2.61 -34.09 28.71
CA LEU A 10 2.47 -34.34 27.29
C LEU A 10 3.61 -33.61 26.58
N VAL A 11 4.61 -34.37 26.13
CA VAL A 11 5.72 -33.86 25.32
C VAL A 11 5.15 -33.53 23.94
N ILE A 12 4.67 -32.29 23.78
CA ILE A 12 4.22 -31.79 22.49
C ILE A 12 5.45 -31.67 21.61
N ALA A 13 5.61 -32.60 20.67
CA ALA A 13 6.63 -32.50 19.63
C ALA A 13 6.46 -31.15 18.90
N PRO A 14 7.55 -30.37 18.70
CA PRO A 14 7.44 -29.08 18.04
C PRO A 14 6.89 -29.26 16.61
N PRO A 15 5.94 -28.41 16.18
CA PRO A 15 5.35 -28.51 14.85
C PRO A 15 6.43 -28.32 13.77
N MET A 16 6.32 -29.07 12.68
CA MET A 16 7.29 -29.05 11.57
C MET A 16 7.47 -27.62 11.05
N SER A 17 8.68 -27.09 11.19
CA SER A 17 8.97 -25.71 10.79
C SER A 17 9.35 -25.62 9.31
N LYS A 18 8.73 -24.70 8.58
CA LYS A 18 9.17 -24.25 7.25
C LYS A 18 10.06 -23.03 7.42
N GLU A 19 11.18 -22.95 6.70
CA GLU A 19 12.08 -21.80 6.77
C GLU A 19 11.88 -20.89 5.54
N LEU A 20 11.54 -19.62 5.78
CA LEU A 20 11.33 -18.63 4.73
C LEU A 20 12.19 -17.40 5.02
N HIS A 21 13.18 -17.11 4.18
CA HIS A 21 14.15 -16.02 4.37
C HIS A 21 14.85 -16.05 5.74
N GLY A 22 15.22 -17.24 6.24
CA GLY A 22 15.87 -17.42 7.54
C GLY A 22 14.94 -17.25 8.75
N ILE A 23 13.63 -17.19 8.53
CA ILE A 23 12.63 -17.14 9.59
C ILE A 23 11.98 -18.53 9.70
N LYS A 24 12.06 -19.13 10.90
CA LYS A 24 11.35 -20.38 11.22
C LYS A 24 9.86 -20.09 11.41
N LEU A 25 9.05 -20.64 10.50
CA LEU A 25 7.59 -20.55 10.52
C LEU A 25 7.01 -21.92 10.84
N PHE A 26 5.88 -21.96 11.54
CA PHE A 26 5.08 -23.18 11.71
C PHE A 26 3.61 -22.89 11.44
N ASP A 27 2.89 -23.90 11.00
CA ASP A 27 1.46 -23.82 10.73
C ASP A 27 0.68 -23.92 12.06
N CYS A 28 0.17 -22.80 12.56
CA CYS A 28 -0.59 -22.74 13.80
C CYS A 28 -2.04 -23.17 13.56
N ALA A 29 -2.41 -24.35 14.05
CA ALA A 29 -3.76 -24.90 13.88
C ALA A 29 -4.85 -23.99 14.47
N ARG A 30 -4.61 -23.37 15.64
CA ARG A 30 -5.61 -22.50 16.31
C ARG A 30 -5.89 -21.20 15.54
N LEU A 31 -4.90 -20.68 14.82
CA LEU A 31 -5.04 -19.44 14.03
C LEU A 31 -5.23 -19.71 12.53
N HIS A 32 -5.15 -20.97 12.11
CA HIS A 32 -5.14 -21.38 10.71
C HIS A 32 -4.15 -20.55 9.85
N ALA A 33 -2.96 -20.29 10.40
CA ALA A 33 -1.97 -19.40 9.79
C ALA A 33 -0.54 -19.88 10.02
N ALA A 34 0.33 -19.67 9.02
CA ALA A 34 1.77 -19.83 9.16
C ALA A 34 2.35 -18.64 9.93
N ILE A 35 2.90 -18.89 11.12
CA ILE A 35 3.44 -17.84 12.01
C ILE A 35 4.84 -18.20 12.50
N SER A 36 5.63 -17.19 12.87
CA SER A 36 6.90 -17.43 13.54
C SER A 36 6.69 -17.80 15.02
N THR A 37 7.66 -18.49 15.60
CA THR A 37 7.67 -18.83 17.04
C THR A 37 7.52 -17.57 17.91
N ASN A 38 8.20 -16.49 17.55
CA ASN A 38 8.12 -15.20 18.25
C ASN A 38 6.74 -14.56 18.15
N ALA A 39 6.09 -14.65 16.98
CA ALA A 39 4.73 -14.15 16.83
C ALA A 39 3.74 -14.95 17.67
N CYS A 40 3.93 -16.27 17.79
CA CYS A 40 3.11 -17.11 18.65
C CYS A 40 3.30 -16.78 20.15
N ALA A 41 4.55 -16.62 20.60
CA ALA A 41 4.86 -16.24 21.98
C ALA A 41 4.21 -14.90 22.36
N ARG A 42 4.33 -13.89 21.48
CA ARG A 42 3.69 -12.59 21.69
C ARG A 42 2.17 -12.65 21.68
N ASN A 43 1.57 -13.41 20.76
CA ASN A 43 0.11 -13.54 20.73
C ASN A 43 -0.45 -14.20 21.99
N TYR A 44 0.35 -15.08 22.63
CA TYR A 44 0.04 -15.67 23.94
C TYR A 44 0.20 -14.65 25.07
N GLU A 45 1.33 -13.95 25.14
CA GLU A 45 1.61 -12.93 26.16
C GLU A 45 0.59 -11.78 26.16
N ASP A 46 0.29 -11.25 24.96
CA ASP A 46 -0.66 -10.15 24.78
C ASP A 46 -2.13 -10.61 24.85
N ALA A 47 -2.41 -11.91 24.98
CA ALA A 47 -3.73 -12.52 24.81
C ALA A 47 -4.48 -12.00 23.57
N ARG A 48 -3.76 -11.83 22.45
CA ARG A 48 -4.22 -11.06 21.28
C ARG A 48 -5.45 -11.67 20.58
N TYR A 49 -5.68 -12.96 20.78
CA TYR A 49 -6.81 -13.71 20.27
C TYR A 49 -7.33 -14.62 21.38
N ASP A 50 -8.64 -14.84 21.46
CA ASP A 50 -9.25 -15.76 22.42
C ASP A 50 -8.68 -17.17 22.31
N SER A 51 -8.34 -17.58 21.08
CA SER A 51 -7.66 -18.85 20.78
C SER A 51 -6.21 -18.94 21.26
N CYS A 52 -5.64 -17.86 21.79
CA CYS A 52 -4.29 -17.85 22.35
C CYS A 52 -4.31 -17.91 23.88
N VAL A 53 -5.45 -17.61 24.53
CA VAL A 53 -5.62 -17.77 25.97
C VAL A 53 -5.40 -19.25 26.32
N ASP A 54 -4.53 -19.49 27.30
CA ASP A 54 -4.12 -20.81 27.79
C ASP A 54 -3.56 -21.77 26.71
N CYS A 55 -3.04 -21.25 25.60
CA CYS A 55 -2.41 -22.08 24.58
C CYS A 55 -1.09 -22.71 25.07
N ALA A 56 -1.05 -24.04 25.20
CA ALA A 56 0.15 -24.78 25.64
C ALA A 56 1.39 -24.49 24.77
N ILE A 57 1.22 -24.38 23.45
CA ILE A 57 2.32 -24.02 22.53
C ILE A 57 2.82 -22.60 22.84
N GLY A 58 1.89 -21.65 23.04
CA GLY A 58 2.22 -20.28 23.41
C GLY A 58 2.99 -20.19 24.73
N ALA A 59 2.54 -20.91 25.76
CA ALA A 59 3.18 -20.98 27.07
C ALA A 59 4.61 -21.54 27.00
N VAL A 60 4.87 -22.54 26.16
CA VAL A 60 6.21 -23.09 25.94
C VAL A 60 7.09 -22.08 25.21
N LEU A 61 6.58 -21.47 24.13
CA LEU A 61 7.35 -20.52 23.31
C LEU A 61 7.64 -19.21 24.04
N GLN A 62 6.77 -18.75 24.94
CA GLN A 62 7.02 -17.56 25.77
C GLN A 62 8.22 -17.76 26.71
N ARG A 63 8.49 -18.99 27.13
CA ARG A 63 9.62 -19.33 28.01
C ARG A 63 10.93 -19.54 27.26
N GLN A 64 10.90 -19.69 25.94
CA GLN A 64 12.12 -19.76 25.16
C GLN A 64 12.78 -18.38 25.16
N PRO A 65 14.12 -18.30 25.25
CA PRO A 65 14.81 -17.03 25.10
C PRO A 65 14.40 -16.43 23.76
N GLY A 66 13.74 -15.29 23.84
CA GLY A 66 13.31 -14.54 22.67
C GLY A 66 14.49 -14.24 21.76
N PRO A 67 14.21 -13.71 20.56
CA PRO A 67 15.27 -13.26 19.67
C PRO A 67 16.09 -12.24 20.49
N THR A 68 17.42 -12.44 20.57
CA THR A 68 18.28 -11.71 21.53
C THR A 68 18.00 -10.21 21.47
N ALA A 69 18.22 -9.47 22.56
CA ALA A 69 18.03 -8.01 22.59
C ALA A 69 18.67 -7.30 21.37
N ALA A 70 19.77 -7.85 20.83
CA ALA A 70 20.41 -7.43 19.59
C ALA A 70 19.50 -7.53 18.34
N SER A 71 18.72 -8.59 18.19
CA SER A 71 17.82 -8.82 17.05
C SER A 71 16.52 -7.98 17.12
N GLU A 72 15.97 -7.75 18.32
CA GLU A 72 14.88 -6.80 18.51
C GLU A 72 15.36 -5.36 18.32
N ALA A 73 16.56 -5.03 18.83
CA ALA A 73 17.20 -3.75 18.57
C ALA A 73 17.45 -3.54 17.07
N ASN A 74 17.85 -4.58 16.33
CA ASN A 74 18.03 -4.51 14.88
C ASN A 74 16.69 -4.24 14.17
N THR A 75 15.60 -4.90 14.57
CA THR A 75 14.27 -4.66 13.98
C THR A 75 13.76 -3.24 14.26
N LYS A 76 13.92 -2.77 15.50
CA LYS A 76 13.58 -1.39 15.90
C LYS A 76 14.46 -0.36 15.20
N ASN A 77 15.75 -0.62 15.04
CA ASN A 77 16.69 0.23 14.30
C ASN A 77 16.34 0.29 12.81
N VAL A 78 16.03 -0.84 12.16
CA VAL A 78 15.56 -0.86 10.77
C VAL A 78 14.28 -0.04 10.61
N GLN A 79 13.33 -0.14 11.55
CA GLN A 79 12.13 0.70 11.52
C GLN A 79 12.43 2.20 11.73
N ARG A 80 13.31 2.54 12.68
CA ARG A 80 13.69 3.92 13.00
C ARG A 80 14.49 4.55 11.86
N ASP A 81 15.41 3.81 11.27
CA ASP A 81 16.19 4.21 10.10
C ASP A 81 15.29 4.42 8.89
N ASN A 82 14.31 3.54 8.67
CA ASN A 82 13.32 3.77 7.63
C ASN A 82 12.51 5.06 7.88
N LEU A 83 12.12 5.36 9.13
CA LEU A 83 11.41 6.59 9.47
C LEU A 83 12.29 7.83 9.29
N ALA A 84 13.54 7.79 9.74
CA ALA A 84 14.50 8.87 9.57
C ALA A 84 14.82 9.11 8.10
N ARG A 85 15.03 8.05 7.31
CA ARG A 85 15.22 8.13 5.85
C ARG A 85 13.99 8.68 5.16
N ARG A 86 12.78 8.38 5.64
CA ARG A 86 11.52 8.97 5.16
C ARG A 86 11.43 10.47 5.47
N ALA A 87 11.79 10.87 6.69
CA ALA A 87 11.81 12.28 7.09
C ALA A 87 12.84 13.08 6.28
N ALA A 88 14.06 12.54 6.11
CA ALA A 88 15.11 13.13 5.30
C ALA A 88 14.70 13.29 3.83
N LEU A 89 14.03 12.30 3.25
CA LEU A 89 13.53 12.38 1.86
C LEU A 89 12.38 13.36 1.66
N CYS A 90 11.55 13.56 2.69
CA CYS A 90 10.56 14.64 2.69
C CYS A 90 11.23 16.01 2.81
N ALA A 91 12.27 16.13 3.64
CA ALA A 91 13.02 17.38 3.85
C ALA A 91 13.87 17.77 2.64
N SER A 92 14.46 16.79 1.94
CA SER A 92 15.27 17.00 0.73
C SER A 92 14.42 17.12 -0.55
N GLY A 93 13.12 17.41 -0.43
CA GLY A 93 12.14 17.34 -1.50
C GLY A 93 12.51 18.19 -2.72
N GLY A 94 13.16 17.58 -3.71
CA GLY A 94 13.31 18.16 -5.04
C GLY A 94 11.94 18.58 -5.61
N SER A 95 11.94 19.58 -6.50
CA SER A 95 10.77 20.29 -7.04
C SER A 95 9.56 19.40 -7.47
N ALA A 96 9.79 18.12 -7.79
CA ALA A 96 8.75 17.14 -8.09
C ALA A 96 7.86 16.75 -6.87
N SER A 97 8.26 17.04 -5.65
CA SER A 97 7.54 16.72 -4.41
C SER A 97 6.34 17.65 -4.12
N ALA A 98 6.30 18.84 -4.75
CA ALA A 98 5.22 19.81 -4.57
C ALA A 98 4.03 19.60 -5.53
N LEU A 99 4.25 18.94 -6.67
CA LEU A 99 3.21 18.82 -7.69
C LEU A 99 2.06 17.92 -7.21
N PRO A 100 0.78 18.33 -7.36
CA PRO A 100 -0.36 17.48 -7.05
C PRO A 100 -0.62 16.44 -8.14
N CYS A 101 -1.21 15.29 -7.83
CA CYS A 101 -1.74 14.38 -8.85
C CYS A 101 -2.82 15.07 -9.70
N VAL A 102 -2.71 14.98 -11.03
CA VAL A 102 -3.70 15.60 -11.93
C VAL A 102 -5.09 14.99 -11.81
N ARG A 103 -5.22 13.76 -11.27
CA ARG A 103 -6.51 13.09 -11.04
C ARG A 103 -7.05 13.40 -9.65
N CYS A 104 -6.36 12.95 -8.60
CA CYS A 104 -6.86 13.07 -7.23
C CYS A 104 -6.45 14.35 -6.49
N GLY A 105 -5.69 15.27 -7.08
CA GLY A 105 -5.24 16.52 -6.44
C GLY A 105 -4.24 16.37 -5.28
N HIS A 106 -4.09 15.17 -4.72
CA HIS A 106 -3.17 14.93 -3.63
C HIS A 106 -1.72 15.25 -4.00
N THR A 107 -1.00 15.90 -3.10
CA THR A 107 0.45 16.11 -3.09
C THR A 107 1.15 15.12 -2.16
N ALA A 108 2.49 15.11 -2.16
CA ALA A 108 3.28 14.35 -1.20
C ALA A 108 2.93 14.70 0.26
N ALA A 109 2.64 15.98 0.54
CA ALA A 109 2.24 16.45 1.87
C ALA A 109 0.84 15.94 2.28
N SER A 110 -0.12 15.94 1.36
CA SER A 110 -1.51 15.56 1.66
C SER A 110 -1.71 14.05 1.88
N LYS A 111 -0.88 13.19 1.28
CA LYS A 111 -0.96 11.72 1.42
C LYS A 111 0.09 11.20 2.40
N ARG A 112 -0.16 11.40 3.70
CA ARG A 112 0.69 10.88 4.78
C ARG A 112 0.92 9.35 4.74
N ARG A 113 -0.05 8.60 4.18
CA ARG A 113 0.06 7.14 4.00
C ARG A 113 0.96 6.72 2.83
N LEU A 114 1.23 7.60 1.85
CA LEU A 114 2.23 7.33 0.82
C LEU A 114 3.61 7.62 1.41
N VAL A 115 4.06 6.64 2.18
CA VAL A 115 5.39 6.54 2.76
C VAL A 115 6.48 7.02 1.80
N GLY A 116 7.00 8.23 2.06
CA GLY A 116 8.35 8.63 1.64
C GLY A 116 8.55 9.15 0.22
N ARG A 117 7.74 8.81 -0.79
CA ARG A 117 7.81 9.46 -2.13
C ARG A 117 6.47 9.32 -2.85
N MET A 118 5.76 10.42 -3.05
CA MET A 118 4.69 10.46 -4.04
C MET A 118 5.32 10.33 -5.43
N ARG A 119 5.31 9.11 -5.97
CA ARG A 119 5.83 8.82 -7.30
C ARG A 119 4.75 9.10 -8.34
N PHE A 120 5.17 9.76 -9.42
CA PHE A 120 4.32 10.00 -10.57
C PHE A 120 4.56 8.98 -11.67
N VAL A 121 3.49 8.30 -12.09
CA VAL A 121 3.44 7.53 -13.32
C VAL A 121 3.04 8.47 -14.45
N ARG A 122 3.66 8.33 -15.62
CA ARG A 122 3.49 9.25 -16.77
C ARG A 122 3.71 10.73 -16.41
N LYS A 123 4.54 11.01 -15.39
CA LYS A 123 4.84 12.34 -14.85
C LYS A 123 3.64 13.15 -14.31
N CYS A 124 2.43 12.58 -14.23
CA CYS A 124 1.23 13.32 -13.80
C CYS A 124 0.29 12.59 -12.83
N LEU A 125 0.28 11.24 -12.81
CA LEU A 125 -0.63 10.45 -11.98
C LEU A 125 0.09 9.82 -10.78
N CYS A 126 -0.48 9.90 -9.58
CA CYS A 126 0.05 9.12 -8.45
C CYS A 126 -0.14 7.62 -8.71
N VAL A 127 0.74 6.78 -8.14
CA VAL A 127 0.67 5.31 -8.26
C VAL A 127 -0.74 4.77 -7.95
N SER A 128 -1.42 5.33 -6.93
CA SER A 128 -2.78 4.91 -6.58
C SER A 128 -3.81 5.21 -7.68
N CYS A 129 -3.74 6.37 -8.33
CA CYS A 129 -4.66 6.72 -9.44
C CYS A 129 -4.35 5.91 -10.69
N TYR A 130 -3.06 5.70 -10.98
CA TYR A 130 -2.63 4.83 -12.06
C TYR A 130 -3.11 3.39 -11.87
N ASN A 131 -2.97 2.82 -10.67
CA ASN A 131 -3.47 1.48 -10.38
C ASN A 131 -4.99 1.41 -10.56
N ARG A 132 -5.75 2.42 -10.09
CA ARG A 132 -7.21 2.49 -10.30
C ARG A 132 -7.57 2.54 -11.79
N GLU A 133 -6.82 3.27 -12.60
CA GLU A 133 -6.99 3.25 -14.07
C GLU A 133 -6.77 1.85 -14.65
N ARG A 134 -5.74 1.14 -14.19
CA ARG A 134 -5.50 -0.25 -14.61
C ARG A 134 -6.60 -1.22 -14.13
N GLU A 135 -7.18 -0.98 -12.95
CA GLU A 135 -8.33 -1.76 -12.45
C GLU A 135 -9.57 -1.55 -13.34
N VAL A 136 -9.84 -0.31 -13.78
CA VAL A 136 -10.93 0.00 -14.72
C VAL A 136 -10.70 -0.70 -16.05
N LEU A 137 -9.51 -0.59 -16.63
CA LEU A 137 -9.16 -1.25 -17.88
C LEU A 137 -9.26 -2.79 -17.80
N ARG A 138 -9.00 -3.37 -16.62
CA ARG A 138 -9.14 -4.82 -16.37
C ARG A 138 -10.56 -5.24 -15.99
N GLY A 139 -11.43 -4.31 -15.64
CA GLY A 139 -12.77 -4.59 -15.09
C GLY A 139 -12.79 -5.12 -13.65
N ALA A 140 -11.65 -5.26 -13.00
CA ALA A 140 -11.53 -5.83 -11.65
C ALA A 140 -10.41 -5.17 -10.84
N ASN A 141 -10.65 -5.00 -9.54
CA ASN A 141 -9.67 -4.53 -8.58
C ASN A 141 -8.74 -5.67 -8.09
N ALA A 142 -7.77 -5.35 -7.23
CA ALA A 142 -6.84 -6.35 -6.69
C ALA A 142 -7.51 -7.49 -5.88
N LYS A 143 -8.79 -7.37 -5.53
CA LYS A 143 -9.60 -8.39 -4.86
C LYS A 143 -10.57 -9.11 -5.82
N GLY A 144 -10.48 -8.87 -7.12
CA GLY A 144 -11.39 -9.46 -8.12
C GLY A 144 -12.77 -8.80 -8.21
N VAL A 145 -13.03 -7.72 -7.46
CA VAL A 145 -14.34 -7.03 -7.45
C VAL A 145 -14.31 -5.87 -8.45
N ARG A 146 -15.47 -5.51 -9.03
CA ARG A 146 -15.59 -4.35 -9.93
C ARG A 146 -15.05 -3.07 -9.27
N PRO A 147 -14.28 -2.23 -9.99
CA PRO A 147 -13.70 -1.02 -9.44
C PRO A 147 -14.79 0.02 -9.15
N GLN A 148 -14.95 0.39 -7.87
CA GLN A 148 -15.91 1.41 -7.45
C GLN A 148 -15.35 2.83 -7.58
N LYS A 149 -14.07 3.03 -7.26
CA LYS A 149 -13.43 4.35 -7.37
C LYS A 149 -13.00 4.57 -8.81
N TRP A 150 -13.46 5.68 -9.39
CA TRP A 150 -13.17 6.07 -10.77
C TRP A 150 -13.80 5.15 -11.82
N SER A 151 -14.96 4.56 -11.52
CA SER A 151 -15.73 3.75 -12.49
C SER A 151 -16.15 4.52 -13.74
N HIS A 152 -16.18 5.85 -13.69
CA HIS A 152 -16.55 6.76 -14.77
C HIS A 152 -15.35 7.29 -15.57
N LEU A 153 -14.19 6.62 -15.52
CA LEU A 153 -13.07 7.00 -16.37
C LEU A 153 -13.42 6.75 -17.83
N ARG A 154 -13.40 7.80 -18.64
CA ARG A 154 -13.71 7.76 -20.07
C ARG A 154 -12.49 8.15 -20.89
N PRO A 155 -12.25 7.55 -22.07
CA PRO A 155 -11.33 8.08 -23.07
C PRO A 155 -11.57 9.58 -23.29
N ALA A 156 -10.49 10.35 -23.27
CA ALA A 156 -10.56 11.79 -23.49
C ALA A 156 -9.47 12.28 -24.43
N SER A 157 -9.83 13.28 -25.22
CA SER A 157 -8.92 14.12 -25.98
C SER A 157 -9.12 15.58 -25.60
N ILE A 158 -8.06 16.37 -25.76
CA ILE A 158 -8.11 17.82 -25.53
C ILE A 158 -7.72 18.55 -26.80
N GLN A 159 -8.40 19.66 -27.06
CA GLN A 159 -8.02 20.61 -28.09
C GLN A 159 -7.16 21.71 -27.47
N LEU A 160 -5.99 21.90 -28.06
CA LEU A 160 -4.96 22.80 -27.59
C LEU A 160 -4.70 23.89 -28.64
N GLU A 161 -4.45 25.11 -28.17
CA GLU A 161 -4.10 26.27 -29.00
C GLU A 161 -2.77 26.87 -28.53
N LYS A 162 -1.86 27.11 -29.47
CA LYS A 162 -0.63 27.88 -29.25
C LYS A 162 -0.22 28.60 -30.54
N ASP A 163 0.07 29.89 -30.42
CA ASP A 163 0.50 30.74 -31.55
C ASP A 163 -0.47 30.67 -32.74
N GLY A 164 -1.78 30.64 -32.46
CA GLY A 164 -2.86 30.52 -33.44
C GLY A 164 -3.04 29.13 -34.08
N LYS A 165 -2.17 28.16 -33.76
CA LYS A 165 -2.28 26.79 -34.24
C LYS A 165 -3.10 25.96 -33.27
N HIS A 166 -4.03 25.19 -33.82
CA HIS A 166 -4.89 24.27 -33.08
C HIS A 166 -4.50 22.82 -33.37
N TRP A 167 -4.47 21.98 -32.33
CA TRP A 167 -4.29 20.55 -32.50
C TRP A 167 -5.02 19.76 -31.40
N GLU A 168 -5.37 18.51 -31.70
CA GLU A 168 -6.04 17.61 -30.77
C GLU A 168 -5.05 16.55 -30.25
N VAL A 169 -5.09 16.28 -28.94
CA VAL A 169 -4.25 15.23 -28.32
C VAL A 169 -5.09 14.31 -27.45
N SER A 170 -4.94 13.01 -27.66
CA SER A 170 -5.50 12.00 -26.75
C SER A 170 -4.71 11.98 -25.42
N ILE A 171 -5.42 12.12 -24.30
CA ILE A 171 -4.83 12.07 -22.95
C ILE A 171 -5.08 10.73 -22.25
N GLY A 172 -5.78 9.80 -22.90
CA GLY A 172 -6.16 8.50 -22.37
C GLY A 172 -7.43 8.58 -21.51
N LEU A 173 -7.53 7.72 -20.49
CA LEU A 173 -8.67 7.74 -19.57
C LEU A 173 -8.60 8.96 -18.64
N CYS A 174 -9.72 9.67 -18.50
CA CYS A 174 -9.84 10.89 -17.70
C CYS A 174 -11.15 10.87 -16.90
N SER A 175 -11.15 11.44 -15.69
CA SER A 175 -12.34 11.48 -14.83
C SER A 175 -13.24 12.69 -15.08
N GLY A 176 -12.76 13.71 -15.80
CA GLY A 176 -13.53 14.93 -16.05
C GLY A 176 -12.67 16.13 -16.45
N ALA A 177 -13.34 17.24 -16.77
CA ALA A 177 -12.74 18.48 -17.28
C ALA A 177 -11.56 19.00 -16.44
N MET A 178 -11.72 19.06 -15.11
CA MET A 178 -10.69 19.55 -14.18
C MET A 178 -9.42 18.70 -14.19
N GLU A 179 -9.54 17.40 -14.45
CA GLU A 179 -8.37 16.55 -14.66
C GLU A 179 -7.71 16.87 -16.00
N ALA A 180 -8.49 16.97 -17.08
CA ALA A 180 -7.99 17.29 -18.42
C ALA A 180 -7.21 18.62 -18.44
N GLN A 181 -7.74 19.65 -17.78
CA GLN A 181 -7.06 20.94 -17.60
C GLN A 181 -5.70 20.78 -16.89
N ARG A 182 -5.66 20.07 -15.75
CA ARG A 182 -4.42 19.83 -15.01
C ARG A 182 -3.41 19.00 -15.81
N VAL A 183 -3.87 18.11 -16.69
CA VAL A 183 -3.01 17.40 -17.65
C VAL A 183 -2.45 18.37 -18.68
N ALA A 184 -3.29 19.24 -19.23
CA ALA A 184 -2.92 20.24 -20.24
C ALA A 184 -1.82 21.16 -19.71
N GLU A 185 -2.06 21.80 -18.56
CA GLU A 185 -1.12 22.69 -17.87
C GLU A 185 0.23 22.01 -17.58
N ARG A 186 0.20 20.71 -17.26
CA ARG A 186 1.41 19.97 -16.87
C ARG A 186 2.23 19.47 -18.07
N ARG A 187 1.57 19.02 -19.14
CA ARG A 187 2.26 18.41 -20.29
C ARG A 187 2.57 19.41 -21.39
N TRP A 188 1.73 20.42 -21.55
CA TRP A 188 1.85 21.46 -22.57
C TRP A 188 1.79 22.84 -21.91
N PRO A 189 2.79 23.21 -21.10
CA PRO A 189 2.81 24.52 -20.46
C PRO A 189 2.77 25.64 -21.52
N ARG A 190 2.12 26.76 -21.20
CA ARG A 190 1.92 27.92 -22.09
C ARG A 190 1.04 27.63 -23.33
N THR A 191 0.21 26.60 -23.26
CA THR A 191 -0.78 26.26 -24.29
C THR A 191 -2.17 26.46 -23.69
N LYS A 192 -3.09 27.07 -24.44
CA LYS A 192 -4.49 27.23 -24.00
C LYS A 192 -5.26 25.96 -24.33
N MET A 193 -5.97 25.41 -23.35
CA MET A 193 -6.94 24.34 -23.62
C MET A 193 -8.24 24.98 -24.07
N VAL A 194 -8.69 24.64 -25.27
CA VAL A 194 -9.89 25.21 -25.90
C VAL A 194 -11.13 24.35 -25.61
N ALA A 195 -10.98 23.04 -25.69
CA ALA A 195 -12.07 22.09 -25.45
C ALA A 195 -11.53 20.76 -24.92
N VAL A 196 -12.41 19.99 -24.28
CA VAL A 196 -12.19 18.58 -23.95
C VAL A 196 -13.29 17.74 -24.58
N ARG A 197 -12.92 16.61 -25.17
CA ARG A 197 -13.86 15.61 -25.69
C ARG A 197 -13.77 14.36 -24.83
N PHE A 198 -14.90 13.84 -24.37
CA PHE A 198 -15.02 12.55 -23.68
C PHE A 198 -15.81 11.60 -24.58
N ASP A 199 -15.23 10.47 -24.96
CA ASP A 199 -15.82 9.58 -25.96
C ASP A 199 -16.19 10.36 -27.25
N GLU A 200 -17.49 10.61 -27.50
CA GLU A 200 -18.01 11.42 -28.62
C GLU A 200 -18.60 12.77 -28.18
N GLU A 201 -18.62 13.06 -26.87
CA GLU A 201 -19.22 14.24 -26.28
C GLU A 201 -18.18 15.38 -26.18
N LEU A 202 -18.46 16.54 -26.80
CA LEU A 202 -17.58 17.71 -26.80
C LEU A 202 -18.01 18.73 -25.72
N LEU A 203 -17.09 19.10 -24.84
CA LEU A 203 -17.27 20.18 -23.86
C LEU A 203 -16.31 21.32 -24.17
N SER A 204 -16.84 22.49 -24.53
CA SER A 204 -16.09 23.74 -24.72
C SER A 204 -15.98 24.53 -23.41
N PHE A 205 -14.88 25.25 -23.22
CA PHE A 205 -14.64 26.10 -22.04
C PHE A 205 -14.62 27.59 -22.40
#